data_AF-A0A956W4K4-F1
#
_entry.id   AF-A0A956W4K4-F1
#
_cell.length_a   1.000
_cell.length_b   1.000
_cell.length_c   1.000
_cell.angle_alpha   90.00
_cell.angle_beta   90.00
_cell.angle_gamma   90.00
#
_symmetry.space_group_name_H-M   'P 1'
#
loop_
_entity.id
_entity.type
_entity.pdbx_description
1 polymer ?
#
loop_
_entity_poly.entity_id
_entity_poly.type
_entity_poly.pdbx_seq_one_letter_code
_entity_poly.pdbx_strand_id
1 'polypeptide(L)'
;IDTSCSRCLVPFGYPMEIELEEVFRQQVDPATGRKIKADEAEEADEESFEIGLDHVIDTTEAVRQYVEMATAMQPLCRPDCPGICPQCGTDLNLSLCDCDRTPTDPRWSALAALKQTIRG
;
A
#
# COMPACT_ATOMS: atom_id res chain seq x y z
N ILE A 1 10.49 3.31 -3.23
CA ILE A 1 9.41 2.60 -3.94
C ILE A 1 8.66 3.59 -4.79
N ASP A 2 8.41 3.25 -6.05
CA ASP A 2 7.65 4.10 -6.97
C ASP A 2 6.16 3.74 -6.86
N THR A 3 5.33 4.75 -6.62
CA THR A 3 3.89 4.60 -6.50
C THR A 3 3.17 5.85 -7.00
N SER A 4 1.85 5.86 -6.96
CA SER A 4 1.03 7.03 -7.30
C SER A 4 0.36 7.60 -6.05
N CYS A 5 0.37 8.92 -5.94
CA CYS A 5 -0.29 9.61 -4.83
C CYS A 5 -1.80 9.34 -4.84
N SER A 6 -2.37 8.88 -3.72
CA SER A 6 -3.81 8.61 -3.61
C SER A 6 -4.70 9.84 -3.76
N ARG A 7 -4.13 11.05 -3.67
CA ARG A 7 -4.87 12.32 -3.77
C ARG A 7 -4.76 12.98 -5.14
N CYS A 8 -3.55 13.12 -5.69
CA CYS A 8 -3.34 13.81 -6.97
C CYS A 8 -3.00 12.88 -8.13
N LEU A 9 -2.82 11.57 -7.88
CA LEU A 9 -2.47 10.54 -8.87
C LEU A 9 -1.11 10.74 -9.56
N VAL A 10 -0.33 11.74 -9.15
CA VAL A 10 1.03 11.96 -9.65
C VAL A 10 1.95 10.84 -9.14
N PRO A 11 2.78 10.22 -10.00
CA PRO A 11 3.80 9.28 -9.60
C PRO A 11 4.84 9.93 -8.68
N PHE A 12 5.25 9.24 -7.62
CA PHE A 12 6.30 9.69 -6.74
C PHE A 12 7.03 8.51 -6.09
N GLY A 13 8.26 8.75 -5.67
CA GLY A 13 9.05 7.81 -4.88
C GLY A 13 9.11 8.24 -3.41
N TYR A 14 9.07 7.29 -2.49
CA TYR A 14 9.40 7.53 -1.08
C TYR A 14 10.40 6.50 -0.55
N PRO A 15 11.27 6.89 0.41
CA PRO A 15 12.17 5.96 1.08
C PRO A 15 11.37 5.00 1.96
N MET A 16 11.73 3.73 1.92
CA MET A 16 11.18 2.70 2.78
C MET A 16 12.33 1.92 3.37
N GLU A 17 12.26 1.69 4.67
CA GLU A 17 13.13 0.77 5.39
C GLU A 17 12.25 -0.39 5.86
N ILE A 18 12.69 -1.61 5.59
CA ILE A 18 12.06 -2.84 6.04
C ILE A 18 13.08 -3.69 6.78
N GLU A 19 12.65 -4.28 7.88
CA GLU A 19 13.39 -5.32 8.59
C GLU A 19 12.65 -6.63 8.32
N LEU A 20 13.37 -7.65 7.86
CA LEU A 20 12.82 -8.97 7.58
C LEU A 20 13.66 -10.06 8.24
N GLU A 21 12.99 -11.08 8.74
CA GLU A 21 13.58 -12.26 9.34
C GLU A 21 12.76 -13.47 8.90
N GLU A 22 13.37 -14.35 8.10
CA GLU A 22 12.68 -15.48 7.48
C GLU A 22 13.54 -16.74 7.53
N VAL A 23 12.88 -17.88 7.69
CA VAL A 23 13.53 -19.20 7.70
C VAL A 23 13.33 -19.87 6.35
N PHE A 24 14.45 -20.24 5.72
CA PHE A 24 14.47 -20.95 4.44
C PHE A 24 14.87 -22.40 4.65
N ARG A 25 14.04 -23.32 4.17
CA ARG A 25 14.26 -24.77 4.36
C ARG A 25 15.01 -25.40 3.23
N GLN A 26 15.84 -26.38 3.57
CA GLN A 26 16.51 -27.23 2.60
C GLN A 26 15.52 -28.21 1.98
N GLN A 27 15.57 -28.34 0.65
CA GLN A 27 14.82 -29.37 -0.08
C GLN A 27 15.57 -30.70 -0.16
N VAL A 28 16.89 -30.65 0.05
CA VAL A 28 17.79 -31.80 -0.13
C VAL A 28 18.76 -31.83 1.04
N ASP A 29 18.94 -33.01 1.61
CA ASP A 29 19.93 -33.24 2.66
C ASP A 29 21.34 -33.08 2.05
N PRO A 30 22.15 -32.12 2.53
CA PRO A 30 23.47 -31.83 1.97
C PRO A 30 24.47 -32.98 2.19
N ALA A 31 24.23 -33.89 3.14
CA ALA A 31 25.09 -35.04 3.39
C ALA A 31 24.75 -36.23 2.49
N THR A 32 23.46 -36.44 2.18
CA THR A 32 23.01 -37.64 1.44
C THR A 32 22.56 -37.36 0.02
N GLY A 33 22.29 -36.10 -0.35
CA GLY A 33 21.72 -35.72 -1.64
C GLY A 33 20.27 -36.17 -1.83
N ARG A 34 19.64 -36.71 -0.79
CA ARG A 34 18.24 -37.18 -0.84
C ARG A 34 17.29 -36.01 -0.61
N LYS A 35 16.17 -35.99 -1.34
CA LYS A 35 15.08 -35.05 -1.07
C LYS A 35 14.58 -35.22 0.36
N ILE A 36 14.47 -34.12 1.08
CA ILE A 36 13.82 -34.04 2.38
C ILE A 36 12.32 -33.99 2.10
N LYS A 37 11.55 -34.88 2.73
CA LYS A 37 10.10 -34.82 2.64
C LYS A 37 9.55 -33.78 3.61
N ALA A 38 8.40 -33.20 3.28
CA ALA A 38 7.77 -32.18 4.13
C ALA A 38 7.49 -32.68 5.56
N ASP A 39 7.13 -33.95 5.75
CA ASP A 39 6.90 -34.56 7.06
C ASP A 39 8.18 -34.89 7.85
N GLU A 40 9.35 -34.86 7.20
CA GLU A 40 10.67 -35.12 7.80
C GLU A 40 11.40 -33.83 8.22
N ALA A 41 10.91 -32.66 7.83
CA ALA A 41 11.50 -31.37 8.21
C ALA A 41 10.89 -30.88 9.53
N GLU A 42 11.72 -30.74 10.57
CA GLU A 42 11.29 -30.36 11.93
C GLU A 42 10.59 -28.99 12.00
N GLU A 43 10.88 -28.10 11.04
CA GLU A 43 10.29 -26.76 10.93
C GLU A 43 9.38 -26.64 9.68
N ALA A 44 8.75 -27.76 9.27
CA ALA A 44 7.90 -27.84 8.09
C ALA A 44 6.50 -27.22 8.26
N ASP A 45 6.39 -25.90 8.40
CA ASP A 45 5.13 -25.21 8.11
C ASP A 45 4.88 -25.15 6.59
N GLU A 46 3.67 -25.41 6.10
CA GLU A 46 3.36 -25.41 4.66
C GLU A 46 3.68 -24.08 3.96
N GLU A 47 3.82 -23.00 4.74
CA GLU A 47 4.03 -21.63 4.26
C GLU A 47 5.50 -21.18 4.22
N SER A 48 6.47 -21.97 4.71
CA SER A 48 7.87 -21.51 4.73
C SER A 48 8.57 -21.61 3.37
N PHE A 49 9.48 -20.67 3.13
CA PHE A 49 10.28 -20.61 1.92
C PHE A 49 11.26 -21.78 1.81
N GLU A 50 11.59 -22.15 0.58
CA GLU A 50 12.54 -23.20 0.29
C GLU A 50 13.81 -22.63 -0.36
N ILE A 51 14.96 -23.21 -0.02
CA ILE A 51 16.22 -22.98 -0.72
C ILE A 51 16.15 -23.69 -2.07
N GLY A 52 16.61 -23.02 -3.14
CA GLY A 52 16.67 -23.61 -4.48
C GLY A 52 17.54 -24.87 -4.52
N LEU A 53 17.26 -25.76 -5.49
CA LEU A 53 18.05 -26.98 -5.71
C LEU A 53 19.51 -26.70 -6.11
N ASP A 54 19.79 -25.48 -6.56
CA ASP A 54 21.13 -24.94 -6.83
C ASP A 54 21.80 -24.37 -5.57
N HIS A 55 21.20 -24.54 -4.40
CA HIS A 55 21.63 -24.01 -3.10
C HIS A 55 21.66 -22.48 -3.03
N VAL A 56 20.86 -21.81 -3.86
CA VAL A 56 20.68 -20.35 -3.80
C VAL A 56 19.40 -20.02 -3.04
N ILE A 57 19.48 -19.04 -2.14
CA ILE A 57 18.32 -18.49 -1.44
C ILE A 57 17.72 -17.40 -2.34
N ASP A 58 16.50 -17.64 -2.84
CA ASP A 58 15.71 -16.61 -3.54
C ASP A 58 14.86 -15.84 -2.54
N THR A 59 15.29 -14.61 -2.21
CA THR A 59 14.58 -13.73 -1.28
C THR A 59 13.49 -12.89 -1.95
N THR A 60 13.26 -13.04 -3.25
CA THR A 60 12.38 -12.16 -4.03
C THR A 60 10.97 -12.12 -3.46
N GLU A 61 10.39 -13.29 -3.17
CA GLU A 61 9.03 -13.35 -2.61
C GLU A 61 8.93 -12.87 -1.17
N ALA A 62 9.89 -13.24 -0.31
CA ALA A 62 9.94 -12.73 1.06
C ALA A 62 10.02 -11.20 1.08
N VAL A 63 10.93 -10.61 0.29
CA VAL A 63 11.04 -9.15 0.18
C VAL A 63 9.75 -8.53 -0.37
N ARG A 64 9.13 -9.14 -1.40
CA ARG A 64 7.86 -8.63 -1.97
C ARG A 64 6.76 -8.56 -0.90
N GLN A 65 6.58 -9.63 -0.13
CA GLN A 65 5.57 -9.68 0.93
C GLN A 65 5.79 -8.58 1.98
N TYR A 66 7.03 -8.42 2.47
CA TYR A 66 7.35 -7.40 3.46
C TYR A 66 7.18 -5.98 2.92
N VAL A 67 7.58 -5.74 1.67
CA VAL A 67 7.35 -4.47 0.98
C VAL A 67 5.86 -4.15 0.87
N GLU A 68 5.03 -5.14 0.50
CA GLU A 68 3.58 -4.97 0.41
C GLU A 68 2.97 -4.63 1.77
N MET A 69 3.40 -5.31 2.83
CA MET A 69 2.95 -5.04 4.20
C MET A 69 3.39 -3.68 4.73
N ALA A 70 4.61 -3.24 4.41
CA ALA A 70 5.14 -1.95 4.81
C ALA A 70 4.61 -0.77 3.98
N THR A 71 4.00 -1.04 2.82
CA THR A 71 3.46 0.00 1.94
C THR A 71 2.26 0.68 2.59
N ALA A 72 2.27 2.02 2.58
CA ALA A 72 1.16 2.79 3.11
C ALA A 72 -0.13 2.48 2.33
N MET A 73 -1.25 2.25 3.02
CA MET A 73 -2.55 2.01 2.37
C MET A 73 -3.01 3.20 1.50
N GLN A 74 -2.58 4.42 1.85
CA GLN A 74 -2.88 5.66 1.12
C GLN A 74 -1.59 6.48 0.95
N PRO A 75 -0.72 6.13 -0.02
CA PRO A 75 0.52 6.85 -0.26
C PRO A 75 0.25 8.28 -0.70
N LEU A 76 0.94 9.24 -0.09
CA LEU A 76 0.85 10.66 -0.46
C LEU A 76 2.21 11.17 -0.91
N CYS A 77 2.26 11.91 -2.03
CA CYS A 77 3.49 12.53 -2.52
C CYS A 77 4.10 13.55 -1.55
N ARG A 78 3.29 14.08 -0.64
CA ARG A 78 3.68 14.83 0.56
C ARG A 78 2.52 14.85 1.57
N PRO A 79 2.77 15.10 2.87
CA PRO A 79 1.75 15.01 3.92
C PRO A 79 0.49 15.88 3.69
N ASP A 80 0.68 17.04 3.07
CA ASP A 80 -0.35 18.07 2.85
C ASP A 80 -0.85 18.13 1.40
N CYS A 81 -0.69 17.06 0.61
CA CYS A 81 -1.13 17.05 -0.79
C CYS A 81 -2.62 17.44 -0.91
N PRO A 82 -2.96 18.53 -1.62
CA PRO A 82 -4.35 18.99 -1.77
C PRO A 82 -5.18 18.10 -2.70
N GLY A 83 -4.53 17.29 -3.54
CA GLY A 83 -5.17 16.32 -4.42
C GLY A 83 -5.83 16.92 -5.65
N ILE A 84 -6.70 16.13 -6.27
CA ILE A 84 -7.54 16.59 -7.38
C ILE A 84 -8.87 17.17 -6.87
N CYS A 85 -9.43 18.11 -7.62
CA CYS A 85 -10.79 18.57 -7.41
C CYS A 85 -11.79 17.42 -7.69
N PRO A 86 -12.68 17.06 -6.75
CA PRO A 86 -13.65 15.97 -6.96
C PRO A 86 -14.74 16.31 -7.99
N GLN A 87 -14.90 17.58 -8.37
CA GLN A 87 -15.88 18.01 -9.37
C GLN A 87 -15.31 18.06 -10.79
N CYS A 88 -14.10 18.60 -10.98
CA CYS A 88 -13.53 18.83 -12.31
C CYS A 88 -12.22 18.08 -12.60
N GLY A 89 -11.63 17.41 -11.61
CA GLY A 89 -10.36 16.68 -11.76
C GLY A 89 -9.10 17.55 -11.84
N THR A 90 -9.22 18.87 -11.71
CA THR A 90 -8.04 19.78 -11.68
C THR A 90 -7.10 19.37 -10.55
N ASP A 91 -5.81 19.22 -10.85
CA ASP A 91 -4.79 19.02 -9.82
C ASP A 91 -4.57 20.32 -9.03
N LEU A 92 -5.01 20.30 -7.77
CA LEU A 92 -4.93 21.45 -6.86
C LEU A 92 -3.49 21.75 -6.42
N ASN A 93 -2.53 20.91 -6.78
CA ASN A 93 -1.10 21.20 -6.65
C ASN A 93 -0.62 22.24 -7.67
N LEU A 94 -1.26 22.31 -8.84
CA LEU A 94 -0.82 23.15 -9.95
C LEU A 94 -1.64 24.44 -10.04
N SER A 95 -2.95 24.36 -9.80
CA SER A 95 -3.83 25.52 -9.87
C SER A 95 -5.09 25.35 -9.03
N LEU A 96 -5.70 26.47 -8.65
CA LEU A 96 -7.06 26.48 -8.12
C LEU A 96 -8.08 26.24 -9.24
N CYS A 97 -9.24 25.72 -8.87
CA CYS A 97 -10.40 25.56 -9.75
C CYS A 97 -11.56 26.44 -9.25
N ASP A 98 -12.44 26.85 -10.16
CA ASP A 98 -13.62 27.66 -9.85
C ASP A 98 -14.86 26.84 -9.42
N CYS A 99 -14.68 25.54 -9.19
CA CYS A 99 -15.72 24.65 -8.68
C CYS A 99 -16.28 25.14 -7.33
N ASP A 100 -17.61 25.19 -7.22
CA ASP A 100 -18.28 25.51 -5.96
C ASP A 100 -18.02 24.39 -4.94
N ARG A 101 -17.26 24.72 -3.90
CA ARG A 101 -16.88 23.81 -2.81
C ARG A 101 -17.92 23.74 -1.70
N THR A 102 -19.06 24.39 -1.88
CA THR A 102 -20.20 24.36 -0.97
C THR A 102 -21.31 23.46 -1.55
N PRO A 103 -21.13 22.12 -1.58
CA PRO A 103 -22.24 21.25 -1.89
C PRO A 103 -23.26 21.39 -0.77
N THR A 104 -24.39 22.01 -1.08
CA THR A 104 -25.54 21.98 -0.17
C THR A 104 -26.18 20.61 -0.34
N ASP A 105 -25.92 19.71 0.60
CA ASP A 105 -26.58 18.40 0.58
C ASP A 105 -28.10 18.64 0.66
N PRO A 106 -28.90 18.14 -0.31
CA PRO A 106 -30.32 18.44 -0.39
C PRO A 106 -31.09 17.97 0.85
N ARG A 107 -30.58 16.99 1.60
CA ARG A 107 -31.15 16.54 2.89
C ARG A 107 -31.11 17.63 3.96
N TRP A 108 -30.22 18.61 3.81
CA TRP A 108 -30.01 19.72 4.75
C TRP A 108 -30.73 21.00 4.32
N SER A 109 -31.54 20.95 3.26
CA SER A 109 -32.30 22.11 2.75
C SER A 109 -33.17 22.79 3.82
N ALA A 110 -33.83 22.01 4.68
CA ALA A 110 -34.62 22.55 5.80
C ALA A 110 -33.76 23.33 6.82
N LEU A 111 -32.53 22.86 7.09
CA LEU A 111 -31.60 23.55 7.99
C LEU A 111 -31.02 24.81 7.35
N ALA A 112 -30.76 24.78 6.04
CA ALA A 112 -30.34 25.95 5.28
C ALA A 112 -31.41 27.05 5.31
N ALA A 113 -32.68 26.68 5.13
CA ALA A 113 -33.82 27.59 5.25
C ALA A 113 -33.91 28.18 6.67
N LEU A 114 -33.78 27.35 7.71
CA LEU A 114 -33.82 27.81 9.10
C LEU A 114 -32.70 28.82 9.42
N LYS A 115 -31.49 28.61 8.89
CA LYS A 115 -30.36 29.55 9.05
C LYS A 115 -30.63 30.92 8.42
N GLN A 116 -31.38 30.96 7.32
CA GLN A 116 -31.79 32.22 6.68
C GLN A 116 -32.85 32.94 7.54
N THR A 117 -33.79 32.20 8.13
CA THR A 117 -34.83 32.75 9.01
C THR A 117 -34.26 33.32 10.32
N ILE A 118 -33.22 32.73 10.89
CA ILE A 118 -32.61 33.17 12.16
C ILE A 118 -31.66 34.37 11.99
N ARG A 119 -31.14 34.59 10.77
CA ARG A 119 -30.26 35.74 10.45
C ARG A 119 -31.00 36.96 9.89
N GLY A 120 -32.30 36.86 9.67
CA GLY A 120 -33.18 37.93 9.20
C GLY A 120 -33.79 38.73 10.33
#